data_AF-A0A3D2S3X4-F1
#
_entry.id   AF-A0A3D2S3X4-F1
#
_cell.length_a   1.000
_cell.length_b   1.000
_cell.length_c   1.000
_cell.angle_alpha   90.00
_cell.angle_beta   90.00
_cell.angle_gamma   90.00
#
_symmetry.space_group_name_H-M   'P 1'
#
loop_
_entity.id
_entity.type
_entity.pdbx_description
1 polymer ?
#
loop_
_entity_poly.entity_id
_entity_poly.type
_entity_poly.pdbx_seq_one_letter_code
_entity_poly.pdbx_strand_id
1 'polypeptide(L)'
;AGGCSDSAFFSIEVLGAPSASMNITPIDGCGSLETTFSFSSFSADSASLFDGINTVVVDGSDYTVLFDTPGVYEPVLTLFNAAGCSTTVLPLEPITVANIPVALMEMPEPGPYCTGQEIAVVNLSVDPEPNPAINAI
;
A
#
# COMPACT_ATOMS: atom_id res chain seq x y z
N ALA A 1 -20.66 9.80 -66.91
CA ALA A 1 -19.50 9.88 -66.01
C ALA A 1 -19.65 8.79 -64.97
N GLY A 2 -18.87 7.70 -65.08
CA GLY A 2 -18.92 6.57 -64.16
C GLY A 2 -17.77 6.69 -63.16
N GLY A 3 -18.09 6.99 -61.90
CA GLY A 3 -17.14 6.90 -60.80
C GLY A 3 -17.26 5.52 -60.16
N CYS A 4 -16.25 4.68 -60.30
CA CYS A 4 -16.15 3.46 -59.50
C CYS A 4 -15.47 3.81 -58.17
N SER A 5 -16.16 3.53 -57.07
CA SER A 5 -15.58 3.57 -55.73
C SER A 5 -15.30 2.13 -55.32
N ASP A 6 -14.06 1.85 -54.94
CA ASP A 6 -13.64 0.58 -54.38
C ASP A 6 -13.35 0.76 -52.89
N SER A 7 -13.63 -0.27 -52.10
CA SER A 7 -13.41 -0.28 -50.66
C SER A 7 -12.66 -1.55 -50.29
N ALA A 8 -11.46 -1.39 -49.76
CA ALA A 8 -10.70 -2.46 -49.15
C ALA A 8 -10.88 -2.44 -47.63
N PHE A 9 -10.97 -3.63 -47.02
CA PHE A 9 -11.04 -3.78 -45.57
C PHE A 9 -9.85 -4.62 -45.10
N PHE A 10 -9.31 -4.27 -43.93
CA PHE A 10 -8.31 -5.04 -43.22
C PHE A 10 -8.81 -5.28 -41.80
N SER A 11 -8.82 -6.54 -41.35
CA SER A 11 -9.20 -6.90 -39.99
C SER A 11 -7.98 -6.85 -39.07
N ILE A 12 -8.03 -6.02 -38.03
CA ILE A 12 -7.04 -5.99 -36.95
C ILE A 12 -7.64 -6.76 -35.77
N GLU A 13 -6.94 -7.76 -35.26
CA GLU A 13 -7.30 -8.44 -34.03
C GLU A 13 -6.73 -7.64 -32.84
N VAL A 14 -7.61 -7.14 -31.98
CA VAL A 14 -7.23 -6.43 -30.76
C VAL A 14 -7.26 -7.44 -29.63
N LEU A 15 -6.08 -7.78 -29.11
CA LEU A 15 -5.95 -8.69 -27.98
C LEU A 15 -6.32 -7.98 -26.67
N GLY A 16 -6.94 -8.72 -25.75
CA GLY A 16 -7.33 -8.19 -24.45
C GLY A 16 -6.11 -7.77 -23.63
N ALA A 17 -6.16 -6.57 -23.05
CA ALA A 17 -5.16 -6.14 -22.09
C ALA A 17 -5.27 -7.01 -20.83
N PRO A 18 -4.14 -7.37 -20.19
CA PRO A 18 -4.20 -8.10 -18.93
C PRO A 18 -4.88 -7.24 -17.86
N SER A 19 -5.55 -7.89 -16.92
CA SER A 19 -6.28 -7.20 -15.85
C SER A 19 -6.23 -7.98 -14.54
N ALA A 20 -6.24 -7.27 -13.43
CA ALA A 20 -6.37 -7.83 -12.08
C ALA A 20 -6.85 -6.70 -11.16
N SER A 21 -7.43 -7.09 -10.03
CA SER A 21 -7.67 -6.20 -8.90
C SER A 21 -6.79 -6.65 -7.74
N MET A 22 -6.24 -5.69 -7.01
CA MET A 22 -5.33 -5.90 -5.89
C MET A 22 -5.94 -5.25 -4.66
N ASN A 23 -6.10 -6.03 -3.60
CA ASN A 23 -6.52 -5.57 -2.28
C ASN A 23 -5.39 -5.84 -1.29
N ILE A 24 -5.21 -4.93 -0.34
CA ILE A 24 -4.10 -4.97 0.61
C ILE A 24 -4.70 -4.86 2.01
N THR A 25 -4.37 -5.81 2.89
CA THR A 25 -4.90 -5.82 4.26
C THR A 25 -3.92 -6.43 5.25
N PRO A 26 -3.65 -5.80 6.41
CA PRO A 26 -3.90 -4.38 6.75
C PRO A 26 -3.01 -3.40 5.92
N ILE A 27 -3.46 -2.16 5.77
CA ILE A 27 -2.66 -1.07 5.16
C ILE A 27 -1.97 -0.18 6.20
N ASP A 28 -2.42 -0.16 7.45
CA ASP A 28 -1.88 0.72 8.49
C ASP A 28 -1.51 -0.03 9.76
N GLY A 29 -0.42 0.37 10.42
CA GLY A 29 0.02 -0.19 11.71
C GLY A 29 1.20 0.54 12.36
N CYS A 30 1.68 0.02 13.49
CA CYS A 30 2.82 0.59 14.23
C CYS A 30 3.91 -0.47 14.46
N GLY A 31 5.18 -0.06 14.37
CA GLY A 31 6.34 -0.92 14.56
C GLY A 31 6.57 -1.82 13.35
N SER A 32 6.05 -3.05 13.41
CA SER A 32 6.11 -4.02 12.31
C SER A 32 4.71 -4.36 11.83
N LEU A 33 4.48 -4.34 10.52
CA LEU A 33 3.19 -4.63 9.91
C LEU A 33 3.31 -5.83 8.96
N GLU A 34 2.59 -6.92 9.26
CA GLU A 34 2.41 -8.00 8.31
C GLU A 34 1.17 -7.72 7.47
N THR A 35 1.35 -7.63 6.15
CA THR A 35 0.31 -7.24 5.19
C THR A 35 0.16 -8.32 4.14
N THR A 36 -1.08 -8.66 3.82
CA THR A 36 -1.43 -9.60 2.75
C THR A 36 -1.99 -8.85 1.55
N PHE A 37 -1.45 -9.18 0.38
CA PHE A 37 -1.90 -8.79 -0.95
C PHE A 37 -2.80 -9.89 -1.49
N SER A 38 -4.07 -9.57 -1.72
CA SER A 38 -5.04 -10.48 -2.33
C SER A 38 -5.41 -10.02 -3.73
N PHE A 39 -5.39 -10.95 -4.67
CA PHE A 39 -5.71 -10.68 -6.06
C PHE A 39 -7.07 -11.23 -6.44
N SER A 40 -7.85 -10.45 -7.19
CA SER A 40 -9.10 -10.89 -7.79
C SER A 40 -9.12 -10.53 -9.27
N SER A 41 -10.03 -11.18 -10.03
CA SER A 41 -10.15 -11.00 -11.49
C SER A 41 -8.81 -11.09 -12.24
N PHE A 42 -7.91 -11.98 -11.81
CA PHE A 42 -6.54 -12.08 -12.30
C PHE A 42 -6.50 -12.75 -13.67
N SER A 43 -6.18 -11.97 -14.70
CA SER A 43 -6.07 -12.39 -16.09
C SER A 43 -4.77 -11.81 -16.67
N ALA A 44 -3.70 -12.61 -16.55
CA ALA A 44 -2.37 -12.30 -17.07
C ALA A 44 -1.60 -13.61 -17.29
N ASP A 45 -0.63 -13.61 -18.21
CA ASP A 45 0.28 -14.74 -18.43
C ASP A 45 1.48 -14.71 -17.47
N SER A 46 1.88 -13.50 -17.05
CA SER A 46 2.85 -13.30 -15.96
C SER A 46 2.57 -11.99 -15.24
N ALA A 47 2.95 -11.91 -13.97
CA ALA A 47 2.83 -10.69 -13.18
C ALA A 47 4.02 -10.50 -12.25
N SER A 48 4.38 -9.24 -12.05
CA SER A 48 5.38 -8.82 -11.08
C SER A 48 4.76 -7.81 -10.11
N LEU A 49 4.88 -8.07 -8.82
CA LEU A 49 4.52 -7.15 -7.76
C LEU A 49 5.80 -6.51 -7.23
N PHE A 50 5.88 -5.18 -7.25
CA PHE A 50 6.75 -4.42 -6.38
C PHE A 50 5.99 -4.15 -5.08
N ASP A 51 6.42 -4.72 -3.96
CA ASP A 51 5.72 -4.60 -2.67
C ASP A 51 6.10 -3.33 -1.88
N GLY A 52 6.97 -2.49 -2.44
CA GLY A 52 7.56 -1.32 -1.78
C GLY A 52 8.97 -1.57 -1.22
N ILE A 53 9.38 -2.83 -1.11
CA ILE A 53 10.72 -3.25 -0.65
C ILE A 53 11.43 -4.01 -1.77
N ASN A 54 10.79 -5.03 -2.33
CA ASN A 54 11.31 -5.95 -3.33
C ASN A 54 10.33 -6.11 -4.50
N THR A 55 10.85 -6.67 -5.60
CA THR A 55 10.01 -7.15 -6.70
C THR A 55 9.93 -8.67 -6.65
N VAL A 56 8.72 -9.20 -6.66
CA VAL A 56 8.42 -10.64 -6.68
C VAL A 56 7.52 -10.98 -7.87
N VAL A 57 7.61 -12.22 -8.34
CA VAL A 57 6.68 -12.76 -9.34
C VAL A 57 5.47 -13.33 -8.61
N VAL A 58 4.27 -12.98 -9.08
CA VAL A 58 2.99 -13.46 -8.51
C VAL A 58 2.16 -14.13 -9.59
N ASP A 59 1.35 -15.10 -9.18
CA ASP A 59 0.49 -15.91 -10.06
C ASP A 59 -1.01 -15.71 -9.79
N GLY A 60 -1.35 -14.71 -8.98
CA GLY A 60 -2.72 -14.43 -8.54
C GLY A 60 -3.10 -15.08 -7.20
N SER A 61 -2.21 -15.89 -6.61
CA SER A 61 -2.36 -16.35 -5.21
C SER A 61 -2.05 -15.22 -4.23
N ASP A 62 -2.62 -15.29 -3.02
CA ASP A 62 -2.32 -14.34 -1.94
C ASP A 62 -0.81 -14.32 -1.63
N TYR A 63 -0.28 -13.13 -1.38
CA TYR A 63 1.13 -12.90 -1.06
C TYR A 63 1.24 -12.05 0.21
N THR A 64 2.11 -12.45 1.15
CA THR A 64 2.25 -11.76 2.44
C THR A 64 3.67 -11.22 2.60
N VAL A 65 3.77 -10.00 3.12
CA VAL A 65 5.04 -9.29 3.38
C VAL A 65 5.05 -8.75 4.79
N LEU A 66 6.21 -8.81 5.43
CA LEU A 66 6.48 -8.13 6.68
C LEU A 66 7.22 -6.82 6.41
N PHE A 67 6.59 -5.71 6.76
CA PHE A 67 7.19 -4.38 6.81
C PHE A 67 7.75 -4.16 8.21
N ASP A 68 9.06 -4.33 8.39
CA ASP A 68 9.75 -4.26 9.68
C ASP A 68 10.28 -2.86 10.01
N THR A 69 10.37 -1.98 9.01
CA THR A 69 10.77 -0.58 9.18
C THR A 69 9.56 0.36 9.06
N PRO A 70 9.39 1.31 9.98
CA PRO A 70 8.42 2.38 9.84
C PRO A 70 8.64 3.21 8.56
N GLY A 71 7.56 3.51 7.84
CA GLY A 71 7.60 4.18 6.54
C GLY A 71 6.27 4.18 5.80
N VAL A 72 6.28 4.76 4.60
CA VAL A 72 5.18 4.72 3.64
C VAL A 72 5.63 3.88 2.45
N TYR A 73 4.83 2.88 2.07
CA TYR A 73 5.10 1.99 0.96
C TYR A 73 4.02 2.10 -0.11
N GLU A 74 4.46 2.26 -1.36
CA GLU A 74 3.59 2.37 -2.54
C GLU A 74 3.79 1.15 -3.44
N PRO A 75 3.06 0.04 -3.19
CA PRO A 75 3.20 -1.15 -4.00
C PRO A 75 2.63 -0.98 -5.40
N VAL A 76 3.20 -1.69 -6.37
CA VAL A 76 2.83 -1.61 -7.79
C VAL A 76 2.76 -3.01 -8.37
N LEU A 77 1.58 -3.42 -8.85
CA LEU A 77 1.39 -4.67 -9.57
C LEU A 77 1.46 -4.40 -11.07
N THR A 78 2.34 -5.11 -11.78
CA THR A 78 2.44 -5.06 -13.25
C THR A 78 2.12 -6.42 -13.84
N LEU A 79 1.17 -6.45 -14.75
CA LEU A 79 0.68 -7.64 -15.44
C LEU A 79 1.17 -7.63 -16.88
N PHE A 80 1.46 -8.81 -17.43
CA PHE A 80 1.87 -9.00 -18.81
C PHE A 80 1.06 -10.12 -19.46
N ASN A 81 0.74 -9.95 -20.75
CA ASN A 81 0.21 -11.03 -21.58
C ASN A 81 1.26 -11.50 -22.61
N ALA A 82 1.05 -12.67 -23.21
CA ALA A 82 1.91 -13.29 -24.21
C ALA A 82 1.98 -12.47 -25.52
N ALA A 83 1.05 -11.54 -25.72
CA ALA A 83 1.04 -10.60 -26.83
C ALA A 83 1.96 -9.38 -26.61
N GLY A 84 2.53 -9.24 -25.41
CA GLY A 84 3.40 -8.12 -25.05
C GLY A 84 2.68 -6.88 -24.53
N CYS A 85 1.37 -6.94 -24.28
CA CYS A 85 0.65 -5.88 -23.58
C CYS A 85 0.93 -5.94 -22.07
N SER A 86 1.06 -4.78 -21.44
CA SER A 86 1.22 -4.65 -20.00
C SER A 86 0.18 -3.72 -19.39
N THR A 87 -0.29 -4.06 -18.19
CA THR A 87 -1.19 -3.23 -17.39
C THR A 87 -0.62 -3.06 -16.00
N THR A 88 -0.69 -1.85 -15.46
CA THR A 88 -0.28 -1.54 -14.09
C THR A 88 -1.51 -1.33 -13.21
N VAL A 89 -1.50 -1.93 -12.03
CA VAL A 89 -2.53 -1.81 -10.99
C VAL A 89 -1.89 -1.17 -9.76
N LEU A 90 -2.47 -0.06 -9.32
CA LEU A 90 -2.05 0.67 -8.13
C LEU A 90 -3.07 0.46 -7.00
N PRO A 91 -2.64 0.47 -5.73
CA PRO A 91 -3.56 0.46 -4.60
C PRO A 91 -4.32 1.80 -4.51
N LEU A 92 -5.44 1.79 -3.79
CA LEU A 92 -6.20 3.03 -3.53
C LEU A 92 -5.47 3.94 -2.53
N GLU A 93 -4.79 3.34 -1.55
CA GLU A 93 -4.07 4.00 -0.47
C GLU A 93 -2.71 3.33 -0.30
N PRO A 94 -1.66 4.06 0.12
CA PRO A 94 -0.37 3.49 0.43
C PRO A 94 -0.43 2.66 1.73
N ILE A 95 0.56 1.81 1.95
CA ILE A 95 0.74 1.11 3.23
C ILE A 95 1.52 2.04 4.16
N THR A 96 1.01 2.25 5.38
CA THR A 96 1.64 3.09 6.40
C THR A 96 2.06 2.29 7.63
N VAL A 97 3.34 2.41 7.99
CA VAL A 97 3.89 1.82 9.22
C VAL A 97 4.45 2.96 10.07
N ALA A 98 3.74 3.29 11.14
CA ALA A 98 4.17 4.28 12.11
C ALA A 98 5.20 3.69 13.09
N ASN A 99 5.93 4.54 13.81
CA ASN A 99 6.79 4.08 14.90
C ASN A 99 5.96 3.57 16.08
N ILE A 100 6.59 2.81 16.97
CA ILE A 100 5.99 2.47 18.27
C ILE A 100 6.05 3.73 19.14
N PRO A 101 4.90 4.27 19.61
CA PRO A 101 4.89 5.44 20.46
C PRO A 101 5.55 5.14 21.81
N VAL A 102 6.34 6.08 22.31
CA VAL A 102 6.91 6.01 23.66
C VAL A 102 5.92 6.64 24.62
N ALA A 103 5.32 5.81 25.47
CA ALA A 103 4.41 6.28 26.51
C ALA A 103 5.19 7.07 27.57
N LEU A 104 4.76 8.31 27.81
CA LEU A 104 5.34 9.17 28.83
C LEU A 104 4.23 9.91 29.56
N MET A 105 4.29 9.87 30.89
CA MET A 105 3.43 10.65 31.77
C MET A 105 4.29 11.45 32.72
N GLU A 106 3.95 12.71 32.90
CA GLU A 106 4.62 13.60 33.84
C GLU A 106 3.64 14.11 34.89
N MET A 107 4.12 14.16 36.12
CA MET A 107 3.46 14.85 37.22
C MET A 107 4.08 16.24 37.33
N PRO A 108 3.27 17.31 37.41
CA PRO A 108 3.75 18.68 37.31
C PRO A 108 4.78 19.03 38.39
N GLU A 109 4.69 18.46 39.59
CA GLU A 109 5.77 18.53 40.60
C GLU A 109 5.83 17.27 41.49
N PRO A 110 7.02 16.69 41.75
CA PRO A 110 7.19 15.59 42.69
C PRO A 110 7.07 16.11 44.13
N GLY A 111 6.01 15.73 44.85
CA GLY A 111 5.82 16.17 46.23
C GLY A 111 4.80 15.34 47.01
N PRO A 112 4.76 15.47 48.35
CA PRO A 112 3.68 14.90 49.13
C PRO A 112 2.36 15.62 48.81
N TYR A 113 1.38 14.87 48.28
CA TYR A 113 0.05 15.39 48.00
C TYR A 113 -0.87 15.22 49.21
N CYS A 114 -1.63 16.26 49.54
CA CYS A 114 -2.58 16.27 50.63
C CYS A 114 -3.93 15.66 50.21
N THR A 115 -4.68 15.13 51.18
CA THR A 115 -6.09 14.71 50.98
C THR A 115 -6.91 15.86 50.41
N GLY A 116 -7.63 15.59 49.31
CA GLY A 116 -8.51 16.55 48.66
C GLY A 116 -7.82 17.44 47.61
N GLN A 117 -6.53 17.28 47.34
CA GLN A 117 -5.89 17.94 46.19
C GLN A 117 -6.27 17.25 44.88
N GLU A 118 -6.68 18.04 43.90
CA GLU A 118 -6.75 17.61 42.51
C GLU A 118 -5.37 17.76 41.87
N ILE A 119 -4.83 16.66 41.34
CA ILE A 119 -3.54 16.64 40.64
C ILE A 119 -3.81 16.40 39.16
N ALA A 120 -3.34 17.31 38.31
CA ALA A 120 -3.34 17.11 36.87
C ALA A 120 -2.12 16.27 36.48
N VAL A 121 -2.36 15.13 35.83
CA VAL A 121 -1.30 14.35 35.19
C VAL A 121 -1.27 14.74 33.72
N VAL A 122 -0.08 14.96 33.16
CA VAL A 122 0.07 15.31 31.75
C VAL A 122 0.52 14.09 30.96
N ASN A 123 -0.20 13.78 29.89
CA ASN A 123 0.25 12.81 28.89
C ASN A 123 1.26 13.51 27.97
N LEU A 124 2.50 13.04 27.99
CA LEU A 124 3.60 13.52 27.16
C LEU A 124 4.10 12.41 26.21
N SER A 125 3.25 11.44 25.88
CA SER A 125 3.62 10.38 24.94
C SER A 125 4.06 10.99 23.61
N VAL A 126 5.17 10.48 23.07
CA VAL A 126 5.77 10.98 21.82
C VAL A 126 6.00 9.84 20.84
N ASP A 127 5.97 10.16 19.55
CA ASP A 127 6.61 9.33 18.54
C ASP A 127 8.14 9.55 18.66
N PRO A 128 8.94 8.49 18.89
CA PRO A 128 10.39 8.61 19.07
C PRO A 128 11.13 9.20 17.86
N GLU A 129 10.58 9.10 16.65
CA GLU A 129 11.10 9.79 15.46
C GLU A 129 9.95 10.43 14.67
N PRO A 130 10.00 11.72 14.32
CA PRO A 130 8.98 12.30 13.46
C PRO A 130 9.04 11.57 12.11
N ASN A 131 8.03 10.75 11.80
CA ASN A 131 7.95 10.11 10.49
C ASN A 131 7.64 11.21 9.45
N PRO A 132 8.60 11.60 8.60
CA PRO A 132 8.37 12.72 7.68
C PRO A 132 7.33 12.36 6.60
N ALA A 133 7.01 11.08 6.42
CA ALA A 133 6.01 10.58 5.49
C ALA A 133 4.64 10.34 6.14
N ILE A 134 4.58 10.24 7.48
CA ILE A 134 3.37 10.11 8.29
C ILE A 134 3.35 11.26 9.30
N ASN A 135 3.06 12.49 8.87
CA ASN A 135 2.74 13.59 9.78
C ASN A 135 1.51 14.33 9.21
N ALA A 136 0.47 14.65 9.98
CA ALA A 136 0.47 15.04 11.38
C ALA A 136 -0.73 14.48 12.15
N ILE A 137 -0.51 14.22 13.45
CA ILE A 137 -1.56 14.36 14.48
C ILE A 137 -2.03 15.82 14.50
#